data_AF-A0A975Z782-F1
#
_entry.id   AF-A0A975Z782-F1
#
_cell.length_a   1.000
_cell.length_b   1.000
_cell.length_c   1.000
_cell.angle_alpha   90.00
_cell.angle_beta   90.00
_cell.angle_gamma   90.00
#
_symmetry.space_group_name_H-M   'P 1'
#
loop_
_entity.id
_entity.type
_entity.pdbx_description
1 polymer ?
#
loop_
_entity_poly.entity_id
_entity_poly.type
_entity_poly.pdbx_seq_one_letter_code
_entity_poly.pdbx_strand_id
1 'polypeptide(L)'
;FWTLLSIFAMVFMMPYVLMCLAFVRLRRADPRPRPYRMPLGDRLASLWALFVALHVLAGICLFVVTPGAPMDWAYAGKIVGGVALALAVGELLIRQAARRRGVMSLRGAYG
;
A
#
# COMPACT_ATOMS: atom_id res chain seq x y z
N PHE A 1 0.75 0.30 24.10
CA PHE A 1 0.74 -0.92 23.26
C PHE A 1 -0.12 -0.74 22.01
N TRP A 2 -1.44 -0.58 22.13
CA TRP A 2 -2.40 -0.52 21.02
C TRP A 2 -2.08 0.51 19.92
N THR A 3 -1.69 1.73 20.29
CA THR A 3 -1.31 2.78 19.31
C THR A 3 -0.17 2.35 18.39
N LEU A 4 0.89 1.76 18.96
CA LEU A 4 2.06 1.34 18.20
C LEU A 4 1.73 0.16 17.30
N LEU A 5 0.96 -0.81 17.81
CA LEU A 5 0.44 -1.93 17.03
C LEU A 5 -0.38 -1.44 15.82
N SER A 6 -1.33 -0.52 16.03
CA SER A 6 -2.16 0.05 14.96
C SER A 6 -1.33 0.78 13.91
N ILE A 7 -0.33 1.57 14.32
CA ILE A 7 0.56 2.28 13.39
C ILE A 7 1.31 1.28 12.49
N PHE A 8 1.96 0.26 13.07
CA PHE A 8 2.70 -0.74 12.29
C PHE A 8 1.78 -1.51 11.35
N ALA A 9 0.64 -2.00 11.84
CA ALA A 9 -0.32 -2.73 11.02
C ALA A 9 -0.81 -1.89 9.83
N MET A 10 -1.18 -0.62 10.05
CA MET A 10 -1.64 0.27 8.98
C MET A 10 -0.56 0.56 7.94
N VAL A 11 0.68 0.86 8.38
CA VAL A 11 1.81 1.09 7.46
C VAL A 11 2.05 -0.14 6.60
N PHE A 12 2.00 -1.34 7.18
CA PHE A 12 2.15 -2.58 6.42
C PHE A 12 0.95 -2.89 5.51
N MET A 13 -0.27 -2.55 5.89
CA MET A 13 -1.48 -2.87 5.11
C MET A 13 -1.71 -1.94 3.91
N MET A 14 -1.31 -0.66 3.98
CA MET A 14 -1.49 0.29 2.86
C MET A 14 -0.90 -0.18 1.51
N PRO A 15 0.33 -0.71 1.41
CA PRO A 15 0.84 -1.20 0.13
C PRO A 15 0.03 -2.37 -0.44
N TYR A 16 -0.69 -3.15 0.38
CA TYR A 16 -1.54 -4.23 -0.13
C TYR A 16 -2.75 -3.70 -0.91
N VAL A 17 -3.34 -2.58 -0.47
CA VAL A 17 -4.43 -1.93 -1.21
C VAL A 17 -3.91 -1.47 -2.57
N LEU A 18 -2.74 -0.82 -2.60
CA LEU A 18 -2.10 -0.37 -3.85
C LEU A 18 -1.72 -1.56 -4.75
N MET A 19 -1.26 -2.67 -4.17
CA MET A 19 -0.93 -3.90 -4.89
C MET A 19 -2.17 -4.50 -5.58
N CYS A 20 -3.31 -4.56 -4.88
CA CYS A 20 -4.57 -5.02 -5.46
C CYS A 20 -5.01 -4.13 -6.64
N LEU A 21 -4.90 -2.81 -6.49
CA LEU A 21 -5.21 -1.87 -7.58
C LEU A 21 -4.24 -2.01 -8.76
N ALA A 22 -2.94 -2.19 -8.49
CA ALA A 22 -1.92 -2.43 -9.50
C ALA A 22 -2.18 -3.75 -10.25
N PHE A 23 -2.62 -4.80 -9.56
CA PHE A 23 -3.01 -6.07 -10.17
C PHE A 23 -4.18 -5.88 -11.15
N VAL A 24 -5.24 -5.18 -10.74
CA VAL A 24 -6.38 -4.87 -11.60
C VAL A 24 -5.93 -4.06 -12.82
N ARG A 25 -5.10 -3.03 -12.62
CA ARG A 25 -4.55 -2.21 -13.70
C ARG A 25 -3.71 -3.05 -14.67
N LEU A 26 -2.83 -3.91 -14.16
CA LEU A 26 -1.95 -4.75 -14.96
C LEU A 26 -2.74 -5.77 -15.80
N ARG A 27 -3.87 -6.30 -15.31
CA ARG A 27 -4.70 -7.21 -16.11
C ARG A 27 -5.44 -6.51 -17.25
N ARG A 28 -5.77 -5.23 -17.11
CA ARG A 28 -6.45 -4.46 -18.15
C ARG A 28 -5.49 -3.87 -19.19
N ALA A 29 -4.33 -3.42 -18.76
CA ALA A 29 -3.38 -2.69 -19.60
C ALA A 29 -2.37 -3.59 -20.33
N ASP A 30 -2.08 -4.78 -19.80
CA ASP A 30 -0.97 -5.60 -20.29
C ASP A 30 -1.36 -7.07 -20.54
N PRO A 31 -1.49 -7.48 -21.82
CA PRO A 31 -1.86 -8.85 -22.19
C PRO A 31 -0.68 -9.83 -22.24
N ARG A 32 0.55 -9.42 -21.87
CA ARG A 32 1.73 -10.29 -21.96
C ARG A 32 1.51 -11.67 -21.31
N PRO A 33 2.04 -12.76 -21.90
CA PRO A 33 1.99 -14.09 -21.31
C PRO A 33 2.78 -14.09 -19.99
N ARG A 34 2.20 -14.72 -18.96
CA ARG A 34 2.73 -14.71 -17.59
C ARG A 34 2.95 -16.17 -17.17
N PRO A 35 4.08 -16.54 -16.55
CA PRO A 35 4.33 -17.91 -16.09
C PRO A 35 3.24 -18.42 -15.13
N TYR A 36 2.68 -17.52 -14.32
CA TYR A 36 1.52 -17.78 -13.50
C TYR A 36 0.36 -16.86 -13.90
N ARG A 37 -0.81 -17.45 -14.11
CA ARG A 37 -2.08 -16.75 -14.27
C ARG A 37 -3.06 -17.27 -13.23
N MET A 38 -3.76 -16.36 -12.58
CA MET A 38 -4.84 -16.74 -11.68
C MET A 38 -5.89 -17.52 -12.49
N PRO A 39 -6.37 -18.69 -12.02
CA PRO A 39 -7.27 -19.56 -12.78
C PRO A 39 -8.68 -18.97 -12.98
N LEU A 40 -8.91 -17.71 -12.59
CA LEU A 40 -10.16 -16.99 -12.77
C LEU A 40 -10.06 -16.05 -13.99
N GLY A 41 -11.16 -15.90 -14.71
CA GLY A 41 -11.27 -14.95 -15.82
C GLY A 41 -10.91 -13.51 -15.43
N ASP A 42 -10.64 -12.66 -16.43
CA ASP A 42 -10.14 -11.30 -16.22
C ASP A 42 -11.06 -10.44 -15.36
N ARG A 43 -12.37 -10.54 -15.59
CA ARG A 43 -13.39 -9.84 -14.81
C ARG A 43 -13.46 -10.35 -13.37
N LEU A 44 -13.60 -11.68 -13.19
CA LEU A 44 -13.80 -12.28 -11.88
C LEU A 44 -12.61 -12.06 -10.95
N ALA A 45 -11.38 -12.23 -11.42
CA ALA A 45 -10.24 -11.97 -10.56
C ALA A 45 -9.94 -10.47 -10.36
N SER A 46 -10.42 -9.59 -11.24
CA SER A 46 -10.43 -8.14 -10.94
C SER A 46 -11.42 -7.79 -9.82
N LEU A 47 -12.62 -8.38 -9.84
CA LEU A 47 -13.61 -8.23 -8.77
C LEU A 47 -13.09 -8.79 -7.45
N TRP A 48 -12.45 -9.96 -7.49
CA TRP A 48 -11.83 -10.57 -6.32
C TRP A 48 -10.74 -9.69 -5.71
N ALA A 49 -9.85 -9.15 -6.56
CA ALA A 49 -8.82 -8.22 -6.09
C ALA A 49 -9.42 -6.95 -5.47
N LEU A 50 -10.50 -6.41 -6.03
CA LEU A 50 -11.20 -5.26 -5.46
C LEU A 50 -11.86 -5.61 -4.11
N PHE A 51 -12.50 -6.77 -4.00
CA PHE A 51 -13.07 -7.26 -2.74
C PHE A 51 -12.00 -7.39 -1.65
N VAL A 52 -10.84 -7.96 -1.97
CA VAL A 52 -9.70 -8.04 -1.05
C VAL A 52 -9.21 -6.64 -0.66
N ALA A 53 -9.10 -5.72 -1.61
CA ALA A 53 -8.72 -4.33 -1.31
C ALA A 53 -9.71 -3.64 -0.35
N LEU A 54 -11.02 -3.85 -0.55
CA LEU A 54 -12.06 -3.32 0.33
C LEU A 54 -12.00 -3.96 1.73
N HIS A 55 -11.75 -5.26 1.81
CA HIS A 55 -11.59 -5.96 3.08
C HIS A 55 -10.38 -5.44 3.88
N VAL A 56 -9.25 -5.24 3.21
CA VAL A 56 -8.05 -4.64 3.82
C VAL A 56 -8.36 -3.21 4.28
N LEU A 57 -9.05 -2.42 3.46
CA LEU A 57 -9.44 -1.05 3.83
C LEU A 57 -10.36 -1.02 5.05
N ALA A 58 -11.35 -1.91 5.11
CA ALA A 58 -12.20 -2.06 6.28
C ALA A 58 -11.40 -2.43 7.55
N GLY A 59 -10.42 -3.33 7.42
CA GLY A 59 -9.48 -3.67 8.49
C GLY A 59 -8.69 -2.44 8.97
N ILE A 60 -8.17 -1.63 8.05
CA ILE A 60 -7.49 -0.36 8.36
C ILE A 60 -8.42 0.59 9.14
N CYS A 61 -9.69 0.73 8.73
CA CYS A 61 -10.65 1.56 9.44
C CYS A 61 -10.92 1.05 10.87
N LEU A 62 -11.02 -0.27 11.06
CA LEU A 62 -11.23 -0.89 12.37
C LEU A 62 -10.04 -0.76 13.32
N PHE A 63 -8.82 -0.53 12.81
CA PHE A 63 -7.67 -0.20 13.66
C PHE A 63 -7.75 1.17 14.32
N VAL A 64 -8.58 2.06 13.77
CA VAL A 64 -8.81 3.43 14.27
C VAL A 64 -10.15 3.52 15.01
N VAL A 65 -11.18 2.86 14.49
CA VAL A 65 -12.56 2.94 15.00
C VAL A 65 -12.93 1.65 15.72
N THR A 66 -13.31 1.77 16.99
CA THR A 66 -13.87 0.66 17.76
C THR A 66 -15.41 0.69 17.68
N PRO A 67 -16.06 -0.32 17.08
CA PRO A 67 -17.52 -0.35 17.01
C PRO A 67 -18.12 -0.45 18.42
N GLY A 68 -19.12 0.38 18.71
CA GLY A 68 -19.81 0.41 20.01
C GLY A 68 -19.18 1.34 21.07
N ALA A 69 -18.05 1.97 20.78
CA ALA A 69 -17.43 2.97 21.66
C ALA A 69 -17.47 4.39 21.03
N PRO A 70 -17.48 5.46 21.84
CA PRO A 70 -17.34 6.82 21.32
C PRO A 70 -15.99 7.01 20.62
N MET A 71 -15.97 7.84 19.59
CA MET A 71 -14.76 8.11 18.80
C MET A 71 -13.73 8.87 19.64
N ASP A 72 -12.54 8.29 19.81
CA ASP A 72 -11.38 8.97 20.39
C ASP A 72 -10.55 9.65 19.29
N TRP A 73 -10.84 10.94 19.07
CA TRP A 73 -10.14 11.77 18.09
C TRP A 73 -8.66 11.96 18.41
N ALA A 74 -8.26 11.92 19.68
CA ALA A 74 -6.86 12.06 20.07
C ALA A 74 -6.07 10.79 19.74
N TYR A 75 -6.67 9.62 19.95
CA TYR A 75 -6.11 8.33 19.54
C TYR A 75 -6.01 8.24 18.01
N ALA A 76 -7.09 8.58 17.29
CA ALA A 76 -7.10 8.58 15.83
C ALA A 76 -6.04 9.53 15.25
N GLY A 77 -5.91 10.74 15.80
CA GLY A 77 -4.91 11.72 15.38
C GLY A 77 -3.47 11.21 15.54
N LYS A 78 -3.16 10.52 16.65
CA LYS A 78 -1.84 9.92 16.88
C LYS A 78 -1.52 8.84 15.85
N ILE A 79 -2.49 7.98 15.53
CA ILE A 79 -2.30 6.92 14.54
C ILE A 79 -2.08 7.51 13.15
N VAL A 80 -3.00 8.37 12.70
CA VAL A 80 -2.93 8.99 11.36
C VAL A 80 -1.63 9.79 11.22
N GLY A 81 -1.24 10.54 12.24
CA GLY A 81 0.02 11.28 12.25
C GLY A 81 1.26 10.37 12.15
N GLY A 82 1.30 9.29 12.93
CA GLY A 82 2.41 8.32 12.89
C GLY A 82 2.52 7.60 11.54
N VAL A 83 1.38 7.22 10.97
CA VAL A 83 1.30 6.58 9.65
C VAL A 83 1.74 7.55 8.54
N ALA A 84 1.26 8.80 8.57
CA ALA A 84 1.64 9.82 7.60
C ALA A 84 3.14 10.13 7.65
N LEU A 85 3.71 10.23 8.85
CA LEU A 85 5.15 10.43 9.04
C LEU A 85 5.95 9.25 8.46
N ALA A 86 5.56 8.01 8.77
CA ALA A 86 6.24 6.82 8.26
C ALA A 86 6.23 6.76 6.73
N LEU A 87 5.07 7.06 6.11
CA LEU A 87 4.96 7.13 4.65
C LEU A 87 5.82 8.25 4.06
N ALA A 88 5.81 9.45 4.66
CA ALA A 88 6.61 10.57 4.19
C ALA A 88 8.10 10.25 4.21
N VAL A 89 8.59 9.66 5.30
CA VAL A 89 9.99 9.21 5.41
C VAL A 89 10.30 8.13 4.36
N GLY A 90 9.43 7.14 4.19
CA GLY A 90 9.59 6.09 3.19
C GLY A 90 9.70 6.65 1.77
N GLU A 91 8.80 7.56 1.40
CA GLU A 91 8.79 8.22 0.10
C GLU A 91 10.05 9.09 -0.12
N LEU A 92 10.50 9.83 0.91
CA LEU A 92 11.75 10.60 0.84
C LEU A 92 12.96 9.70 0.59
N LEU A 93 13.06 8.57 1.30
CA LEU A 93 14.15 7.61 1.12
C LEU A 93 14.13 6.98 -0.28
N ILE A 94 12.96 6.60 -0.79
CA ILE A 94 12.79 6.08 -2.16
C ILE A 94 13.25 7.12 -3.18
N ARG A 95 12.82 8.38 -3.05
CA ARG A 95 13.23 9.48 -3.94
C ARG A 95 14.74 9.72 -3.90
N GLN A 96 15.34 9.70 -2.73
CA GLN A 96 16.80 9.86 -2.59
C GLN A 96 17.54 8.69 -3.25
N ALA A 97 17.08 7.45 -3.05
CA ALA A 97 17.67 6.27 -3.66
C ALA A 97 17.52 6.30 -5.20
N ALA A 98 16.37 6.71 -5.72
CA ALA A 98 16.12 6.86 -7.16
C ALA A 98 17.08 7.90 -7.79
N ARG A 99 17.28 9.05 -7.13
CA ARG A 99 18.25 10.07 -7.57
C ARG A 99 19.67 9.52 -7.60
N ARG A 100 20.10 8.79 -6.57
CA ARG A 100 21.45 8.18 -6.54
C ARG A 100 21.68 7.17 -7.66
N ARG A 101 20.68 6.33 -7.98
CA ARG A 101 20.77 5.38 -9.11
C ARG A 101 20.84 6.08 -10.47
N GLY A 102 20.05 7.15 -10.67
CA GLY A 102 20.12 7.95 -11.89
C GLY A 102 21.50 8.58 -12.11
N VAL A 103 22.12 9.11 -11.04
CA VAL A 103 23.49 9.66 -11.10
C VAL A 103 24.52 8.56 -11.39
N MET A 104 24.36 7.37 -10.82
CA MET A 104 25.28 6.25 -11.07
C MET A 104 25.18 5.68 -12.50
N SER A 105 23.97 5.60 -13.06
CA SER A 105 23.77 5.22 -14.47
C SER A 105 24.40 6.20 -15.45
N LEU A 106 24.44 7.49 -15.12
CA LEU A 106 25.08 8.51 -15.97
C LEU A 106 26.61 8.43 -15.85
N ARG A 107 27.16 8.20 -14.66
CA ARG A 107 28.62 8.04 -14.47
C ARG A 107 29.20 6.80 -15.15
N GLY A 108 28.45 5.69 -15.21
CA GLY A 108 28.90 4.46 -15.89
C GLY A 108 28.77 4.48 -17.42
N ALA A 109 28.10 5.48 -18.00
CA ALA A 109 27.94 5.61 -19.45
C ALA A 109 28.98 6.56 -20.09
N TYR A 110 29.72 7.33 -19.28
CA TYR A 110 30.71 8.32 -19.73
C TYR A 110 32.11 8.11 -19.15
N GLY A 111 32.40 6.93 -18.59
CA GLY A 111 33.72 6.52 -18.11
C GLY A 111 34.08 5.16 -18.67
#